data_AF-A0A3B8SRV2-F1
#
_entry.id   AF-A0A3B8SRV2-F1
#
_cell.length_a   1.000
_cell.length_b   1.000
_cell.length_c   1.000
_cell.angle_alpha   90.00
_cell.angle_beta   90.00
_cell.angle_gamma   90.00
#
_symmetry.space_group_name_H-M   'P 1'
#
loop_
_entity.id
_entity.type
_entity.pdbx_description
1 polymer ?
#
loop_
_entity_poly.entity_id
_entity_poly.type
_entity_poly.pdbx_seq_one_letter_code
_entity_poly.pdbx_strand_id
1 'polypeptide(L)'
;MLNLRKINDEEKNKYKDILDMAEITYGFELNDGYIVDRDSKEEILFVCGPVFMLFSRDNNGKIVFSSFIVNENYEVISITNGDKQINVGDNYVYTISEDYKHEALVLYKNDRMPDFEIDSNGIVEYMQYDKKNDVRVLVRYNHNIYGNSMQIYPYHLDMPYYLSMESKVSKRDRGLKFLGWKDSFYRFDFNVYENRWQYDIAVLKDCGLGALWSDNNSSLLREFSKYYRVLFQVGDYVTITSFPLGRQYDREHINKMIMELGFNVEIPNYLLGLYNGKKDLLAEKQQVADLYKSSIYAKDNEHLLTFK
;
A
#
# COMPACT_ATOMS: atom_id res chain seq x y z
N MET A 1 28.14 -14.93 -6.83
CA MET A 1 28.96 -13.90 -6.15
C MET A 1 28.64 -12.59 -6.85
N LEU A 2 28.18 -11.57 -6.11
CA LEU A 2 27.81 -10.28 -6.69
C LEU A 2 29.08 -9.44 -6.89
N ASN A 3 29.31 -8.91 -8.09
CA ASN A 3 30.49 -8.07 -8.38
C ASN A 3 30.07 -6.78 -9.08
N LEU A 4 30.76 -5.67 -8.79
CA LEU A 4 30.53 -4.37 -9.39
C LEU A 4 31.83 -3.84 -9.97
N ARG A 5 31.80 -3.42 -11.23
CA ARG A 5 32.94 -2.81 -11.89
C ARG A 5 32.51 -1.79 -12.93
N LYS A 6 33.29 -0.73 -13.09
CA LYS A 6 33.06 0.27 -14.13
C LYS A 6 33.23 -0.34 -15.53
N ILE A 7 32.37 0.06 -16.47
CA ILE A 7 32.46 -0.37 -17.87
C ILE A 7 33.78 0.15 -18.48
N ASN A 8 34.55 -0.73 -19.11
CA ASN A 8 35.76 -0.35 -19.84
C ASN A 8 35.48 -0.05 -21.32
N ASP A 9 36.48 0.42 -22.07
CA ASP A 9 36.28 0.85 -23.46
C ASP A 9 35.90 -0.29 -24.43
N GLU A 10 36.35 -1.53 -24.19
CA GLU A 10 35.94 -2.69 -25.00
C GLU A 10 34.45 -3.02 -24.75
N GLU A 11 34.01 -2.89 -23.51
CA GLU A 11 32.65 -3.19 -23.07
C GLU A 11 31.63 -2.14 -23.49
N LYS A 12 32.06 -0.88 -23.68
CA LYS A 12 31.20 0.15 -24.26
C LYS A 12 30.63 -0.28 -25.61
N ASN A 13 31.42 -0.97 -26.44
CA ASN A 13 30.93 -1.49 -27.72
C ASN A 13 29.94 -2.65 -27.53
N LYS A 14 30.15 -3.51 -26.52
CA LYS A 14 29.25 -4.64 -26.19
C LYS A 14 27.88 -4.18 -25.70
N TYR A 15 27.83 -3.06 -24.96
CA TYR A 15 26.62 -2.52 -24.35
C TYR A 15 26.12 -1.23 -24.99
N LYS A 16 26.59 -0.92 -26.19
CA LYS A 16 26.34 0.37 -26.85
C LYS A 16 24.84 0.70 -26.95
N ASP A 17 24.01 -0.26 -27.30
CA ASP A 17 22.56 -0.12 -27.36
C ASP A 17 21.93 0.30 -26.01
N ILE A 18 22.38 -0.29 -24.90
CA ILE A 18 21.93 0.06 -23.54
C ILE A 18 22.44 1.45 -23.16
N LEU A 19 23.72 1.73 -23.45
CA LEU A 19 24.33 3.03 -23.13
C LEU A 19 23.66 4.17 -23.92
N ASP A 20 23.45 3.99 -25.23
CA ASP A 20 22.74 4.93 -26.10
C ASP A 20 21.31 5.15 -25.61
N MET A 21 20.60 4.09 -25.20
CA MET A 21 19.24 4.21 -24.64
C MET A 21 19.24 5.02 -23.35
N ALA A 22 20.20 4.78 -22.45
CA ALA A 22 20.31 5.49 -21.18
C ALA A 22 20.63 6.98 -21.39
N GLU A 23 21.52 7.30 -22.33
CA GLU A 23 21.87 8.67 -22.70
C GLU A 23 20.67 9.40 -23.32
N ILE A 24 20.03 8.81 -24.33
CA ILE A 24 18.90 9.45 -25.04
C ILE A 24 17.68 9.66 -24.12
N THR A 25 17.38 8.67 -23.28
CA THR A 25 16.13 8.67 -22.49
C THR A 25 16.28 9.43 -21.17
N TYR A 26 17.45 9.32 -20.53
CA TYR A 26 17.66 9.81 -19.16
C TYR A 26 18.83 10.78 -19.03
N GLY A 27 19.58 11.04 -20.11
CA GLY A 27 20.67 12.02 -20.12
C GLY A 27 21.95 11.54 -19.43
N PHE A 28 22.14 10.23 -19.24
CA PHE A 28 23.38 9.71 -18.68
C PHE A 28 24.56 9.84 -19.63
N GLU A 29 25.72 10.23 -19.11
CA GLU A 29 26.95 10.16 -19.90
C GLU A 29 27.39 8.69 -20.05
N LEU A 30 27.90 8.34 -21.25
CA LEU A 30 28.36 6.98 -21.60
C LEU A 30 29.43 6.41 -20.66
N ASN A 31 30.06 7.25 -19.83
CA ASN A 31 31.14 6.88 -18.91
C ASN A 31 30.66 6.53 -17.50
N ASP A 32 29.36 6.62 -17.21
CA ASP A 32 28.81 6.50 -15.85
C ASP A 32 28.17 5.13 -15.56
N GLY A 33 28.27 4.20 -16.51
CA GLY A 33 27.73 2.84 -16.37
C GLY A 33 28.65 1.89 -15.62
N TYR A 34 28.05 1.03 -14.80
CA TYR A 34 28.70 -0.05 -14.07
C TYR A 34 28.09 -1.40 -14.45
N ILE A 35 28.89 -2.47 -14.46
CA ILE A 35 28.42 -3.84 -14.64
C ILE A 35 28.20 -4.45 -13.26
N VAL A 36 27.00 -4.98 -13.05
CA VAL A 36 26.63 -5.81 -11.91
C VAL A 36 26.52 -7.25 -12.39
N ASP A 37 27.42 -8.10 -11.90
CA ASP A 37 27.40 -9.53 -12.21
C ASP A 37 26.63 -10.28 -11.12
N ARG A 38 25.48 -10.87 -11.47
CA ARG A 38 24.64 -11.66 -10.54
C ARG A 38 24.19 -12.97 -11.16
N ASP A 39 24.60 -14.09 -10.57
CA ASP A 39 24.11 -15.44 -10.92
C ASP A 39 24.10 -15.74 -12.44
N SER A 40 25.17 -15.32 -13.13
CA SER A 40 25.35 -15.44 -14.60
C SER A 40 24.50 -14.49 -15.45
N LYS A 41 23.89 -13.48 -14.83
CA LYS A 41 23.23 -12.35 -15.50
C LYS A 41 24.08 -11.09 -15.32
N GLU A 42 24.42 -10.45 -16.43
CA GLU A 42 25.05 -9.13 -16.44
C GLU A 42 23.96 -8.06 -16.51
N GLU A 43 23.97 -7.13 -15.56
CA GLU A 43 23.11 -5.96 -15.57
C GLU A 43 23.95 -4.69 -15.62
N ILE A 44 23.49 -3.68 -16.35
CA ILE A 44 24.13 -2.38 -16.45
C ILE A 44 23.46 -1.42 -15.47
N LEU A 45 24.19 -0.98 -14.47
CA LEU A 45 23.77 -0.05 -13.45
C LEU A 45 24.19 1.38 -13.83
N PHE A 46 23.25 2.31 -13.75
CA PHE A 46 23.49 3.75 -13.73
C PHE A 46 23.00 4.32 -12.40
N VAL A 47 23.76 5.26 -11.83
CA VAL A 47 23.44 5.91 -10.56
C VAL A 47 23.41 7.42 -10.76
N CYS A 48 22.31 8.06 -10.35
CA CYS A 48 22.14 9.51 -10.33
C CYS A 48 21.63 9.94 -8.96
N GLY A 49 22.53 10.39 -8.09
CA GLY A 49 22.20 10.68 -6.69
C GLY A 49 21.51 9.47 -6.03
N PRO A 50 20.29 9.61 -5.48
CA PRO A 50 19.58 8.51 -4.83
C PRO A 50 18.91 7.53 -5.80
N VAL A 51 18.95 7.78 -7.11
CA VAL A 51 18.25 6.98 -8.13
C VAL A 51 19.20 5.98 -8.78
N PHE A 52 18.81 4.71 -8.75
CA PHE A 52 19.52 3.59 -9.34
C PHE A 52 18.70 3.00 -10.48
N MET A 53 19.31 2.80 -11.64
CA MET A 53 18.68 2.21 -12.82
C MET A 53 19.47 1.01 -13.30
N LEU A 54 18.82 -0.15 -13.36
CA LEU A 54 19.40 -1.40 -13.83
C LEU A 54 18.79 -1.79 -15.16
N PHE A 55 19.65 -1.95 -16.17
CA PHE A 55 19.30 -2.43 -17.50
C PHE A 55 19.80 -3.85 -17.69
N SER A 56 19.02 -4.69 -18.34
CA SER A 56 19.43 -6.03 -18.73
C SER A 56 18.77 -6.44 -20.03
N ARG A 57 19.17 -7.58 -20.59
CA ARG A 57 18.47 -8.18 -21.73
C ARG A 57 17.57 -9.31 -21.25
N ASP A 58 16.35 -9.36 -21.76
CA ASP A 58 15.47 -10.51 -21.59
C ASP A 58 15.93 -11.69 -22.45
N ASN A 59 15.24 -12.83 -22.34
CA ASN A 59 15.56 -14.04 -23.13
C ASN A 59 15.41 -13.85 -24.64
N ASN A 60 14.73 -12.80 -25.09
CA ASN A 60 14.54 -12.45 -26.50
C ASN A 60 15.53 -11.37 -26.97
N GLY A 61 16.48 -10.98 -26.11
CA GLY A 61 17.46 -9.94 -26.40
C GLY A 61 16.90 -8.51 -26.30
N LYS A 62 15.66 -8.31 -25.82
CA LYS A 62 15.10 -6.98 -25.62
C LYS A 62 15.67 -6.34 -24.36
N ILE A 63 15.96 -5.05 -24.43
CA ILE A 63 16.39 -4.27 -23.26
C ILE A 63 15.19 -4.10 -22.33
N VAL A 64 15.36 -4.53 -21.09
CA VAL A 64 14.42 -4.31 -19.99
C VAL A 64 15.13 -3.55 -18.89
N PHE A 65 14.40 -2.70 -18.18
CA PHE A 65 14.96 -1.93 -17.08
C PHE A 65 14.09 -2.00 -15.84
N SER A 66 14.75 -1.83 -14.69
CA SER A 66 14.10 -1.60 -13.39
C SER A 66 14.83 -0.45 -12.71
N SER A 67 14.12 0.34 -11.91
CA SER A 67 14.75 1.41 -11.13
C SER A 67 14.39 1.30 -9.67
N PHE A 68 15.22 1.85 -8.81
CA PHE A 68 14.95 1.97 -7.38
C PHE A 68 15.60 3.23 -6.81
N ILE A 69 15.07 3.70 -5.68
CA ILE A 69 15.53 4.89 -4.99
C ILE A 69 15.97 4.46 -3.59
N VAL A 70 17.09 5.02 -3.14
CA VAL A 70 17.61 4.81 -1.79
C VAL A 70 17.56 6.07 -0.95
N ASN A 71 17.52 5.93 0.38
CA ASN A 71 17.72 7.04 1.32
C ASN A 71 19.22 7.29 1.58
N GLU A 72 19.53 8.25 2.45
CA GLU A 72 20.92 8.56 2.87
C GLU A 72 21.68 7.38 3.50
N ASN A 73 20.97 6.40 4.05
CA ASN A 73 21.55 5.19 4.63
C ASN A 73 21.78 4.08 3.59
N TYR A 74 21.44 4.34 2.31
CA TYR A 74 21.37 3.37 1.21
C TYR A 74 20.30 2.29 1.37
N GLU A 75 19.25 2.54 2.14
CA GLU A 75 18.10 1.65 2.24
C GLU A 75 17.15 1.91 1.09
N VAL A 76 16.66 0.85 0.44
CA VAL A 76 15.74 0.96 -0.69
C VAL A 76 14.35 1.41 -0.22
N ILE A 77 13.95 2.62 -0.60
CA ILE A 77 12.67 3.24 -0.22
C ILE A 77 11.63 3.25 -1.35
N SER A 78 12.06 3.05 -2.60
CA SER A 78 11.15 2.94 -3.75
C SER A 78 11.73 2.03 -4.82
N ILE A 79 10.88 1.26 -5.50
CA ILE A 79 11.21 0.36 -6.60
C ILE A 79 10.18 0.56 -7.71
N THR A 80 10.65 0.78 -8.93
CA THR A 80 9.84 0.72 -10.14
C THR A 80 10.15 -0.61 -10.84
N ASN A 81 9.13 -1.45 -10.97
CA ASN A 81 9.25 -2.76 -11.61
C ASN A 81 8.10 -2.95 -12.62
N GLY A 82 8.40 -2.73 -13.90
CA GLY A 82 7.37 -2.63 -14.94
C GLY A 82 6.38 -1.53 -14.60
N ASP A 83 5.10 -1.86 -14.67
CA ASP A 83 3.98 -0.90 -14.52
C ASP A 83 3.60 -0.65 -13.04
N LYS A 84 4.48 -1.03 -12.10
CA LYS A 84 4.25 -0.89 -10.66
C LYS A 84 5.38 -0.12 -9.99
N GLN A 85 4.99 0.94 -9.30
CA GLN A 85 5.84 1.62 -8.34
C GLN A 85 5.52 1.08 -6.93
N ILE A 86 6.54 0.68 -6.20
CA ILE A 86 6.47 0.14 -4.84
C ILE A 86 7.29 1.06 -3.98
N ASN A 87 6.73 1.54 -2.88
CA ASN A 87 7.42 2.40 -1.94
C ASN A 87 7.36 1.77 -0.56
N VAL A 88 8.48 1.78 0.14
CA VAL A 88 8.69 1.09 1.40
C VAL A 88 9.23 2.12 2.39
N GLY A 89 8.58 2.21 3.54
CA GLY A 89 9.08 2.94 4.70
C GLY A 89 9.05 2.06 5.93
N ASP A 90 9.50 2.60 7.06
CA ASP A 90 9.75 1.84 8.30
C ASP A 90 8.53 1.04 8.79
N ASN A 91 7.33 1.61 8.62
CA ASN A 91 6.08 1.03 9.09
C ASN A 91 5.01 0.98 8.00
N TYR A 92 5.40 1.11 6.74
CA TYR A 92 4.45 1.10 5.64
C TYR A 92 5.02 0.57 4.33
N VAL A 93 4.14 0.00 3.52
CA VAL A 93 4.38 -0.22 2.10
C VAL A 93 3.21 0.33 1.31
N TYR A 94 3.48 0.94 0.17
CA TYR A 94 2.44 1.29 -0.79
C TYR A 94 2.83 0.96 -2.22
N THR A 95 1.84 0.55 -3.01
CA THR A 95 1.99 0.19 -4.41
C THR A 95 1.06 1.04 -5.27
N ILE A 96 1.58 1.52 -6.39
CA ILE A 96 0.86 2.27 -7.42
C ILE A 96 1.02 1.49 -8.71
N SER A 97 -0.10 1.01 -9.26
CA SER A 97 -0.14 0.35 -10.56
C SER A 97 -0.65 1.31 -11.63
N GLU A 98 -0.18 1.16 -12.87
CA GLU A 98 -0.73 1.91 -14.01
C GLU A 98 -2.22 1.64 -14.27
N ASP A 99 -2.73 0.48 -13.85
CA ASP A 99 -4.16 0.10 -13.89
C ASP A 99 -5.07 0.92 -12.96
N TYR A 100 -4.59 2.05 -12.42
CA TYR A 100 -5.32 2.94 -11.52
C TYR A 100 -5.74 2.30 -10.19
N LYS A 101 -5.19 1.12 -9.87
CA LYS A 101 -5.36 0.43 -8.58
C LYS A 101 -4.13 0.66 -7.71
N HIS A 102 -4.35 1.26 -6.55
CA HIS A 102 -3.30 1.51 -5.57
C HIS A 102 -3.61 0.76 -4.29
N GLU A 103 -2.58 0.24 -3.62
CA GLU A 103 -2.70 -0.53 -2.37
C GLU A 103 -1.70 -0.01 -1.35
N ALA A 104 -2.07 0.02 -0.07
CA ALA A 104 -1.18 0.42 1.01
C ALA A 104 -1.39 -0.45 2.24
N LEU A 105 -0.32 -0.72 2.97
CA LEU A 105 -0.34 -1.45 4.22
C LEU A 105 0.50 -0.70 5.25
N VAL A 106 -0.06 -0.44 6.43
CA VAL A 106 0.64 0.21 7.56
C VAL A 106 0.44 -0.59 8.82
N LEU A 107 1.47 -0.59 9.67
CA LEU A 107 1.37 -1.00 11.06
C LEU A 107 1.50 0.20 11.99
N TYR A 108 0.51 0.37 12.87
CA TYR A 108 0.56 1.32 13.98
C TYR A 108 0.81 0.56 15.28
N LYS A 109 1.82 0.97 16.05
CA LYS A 109 2.00 0.52 17.44
C LYS A 109 1.18 1.40 18.37
N ASN A 110 0.51 0.79 19.35
CA ASN A 110 -0.19 1.53 20.39
C ASN A 110 0.77 1.84 21.54
N ASP A 111 1.43 3.00 21.49
CA ASP A 111 2.45 3.39 22.49
C ASP A 111 1.89 3.71 23.88
N ARG A 112 0.55 3.68 24.06
CA ARG A 112 -0.11 4.18 25.28
C ARG A 112 -0.30 3.14 26.38
N MET A 113 -0.02 1.87 26.14
CA MET A 113 -0.26 0.80 27.11
C MET A 113 0.87 -0.24 27.09
N PRO A 114 1.32 -0.75 28.26
CA PRO A 114 2.36 -1.77 28.31
C PRO A 114 1.97 -3.03 27.55
N ASP A 115 2.92 -3.63 26.81
CA ASP A 115 2.73 -4.74 25.88
C ASP A 115 2.09 -6.02 26.47
N PHE A 116 1.91 -6.11 27.80
CA PHE A 116 1.43 -7.30 28.51
C PHE A 116 -0.03 -7.22 29.01
N GLU A 117 -0.72 -6.08 28.88
CA GLU A 117 -2.09 -5.89 29.42
C GLU A 117 -3.20 -5.83 28.35
N ILE A 118 -2.88 -6.04 27.07
CA ILE A 118 -3.83 -5.84 25.98
C ILE A 118 -3.96 -7.10 25.12
N ASP A 119 -5.20 -7.42 24.75
CA ASP A 119 -5.50 -8.43 23.72
C ASP A 119 -4.85 -8.07 22.37
N SER A 120 -4.56 -6.78 22.13
CA SER A 120 -3.80 -6.26 21.00
C SER A 120 -3.10 -4.93 21.25
N ASN A 121 -1.82 -4.84 20.87
CA ASN A 121 -0.95 -3.66 21.02
C ASN A 121 -0.59 -3.00 19.66
N GLY A 122 -1.23 -3.40 18.56
CA GLY A 122 -1.00 -2.85 17.24
C GLY A 122 -2.21 -2.94 16.32
N ILE A 123 -2.24 -2.08 15.30
CA ILE A 123 -3.28 -2.04 14.27
C ILE A 123 -2.63 -2.14 12.91
N VAL A 124 -3.06 -3.11 12.11
CA VAL A 124 -2.71 -3.20 10.70
C VAL A 124 -3.82 -2.56 9.88
N GLU A 125 -3.46 -1.57 9.06
CA GLU A 125 -4.38 -0.86 8.17
C GLU A 125 -4.04 -1.17 6.72
N TYR A 126 -5.00 -1.75 6.00
CA TYR A 126 -4.92 -2.09 4.59
C TYR A 126 -5.85 -1.20 3.78
N MET A 127 -5.30 -0.41 2.88
CA MET A 127 -6.04 0.55 2.06
C MET A 127 -5.92 0.18 0.59
N GLN A 128 -7.04 0.26 -0.12
CA GLN A 128 -7.12 0.08 -1.56
C GLN A 128 -7.82 1.30 -2.16
N TYR A 129 -7.32 1.81 -3.27
CA TYR A 129 -7.92 2.91 -3.99
C TYR A 129 -8.01 2.58 -5.48
N ASP A 130 -9.23 2.62 -6.00
CA ASP A 130 -9.50 2.58 -7.44
C ASP A 130 -9.71 4.02 -7.91
N LYS A 131 -8.69 4.56 -8.58
CA LYS A 131 -8.71 5.93 -9.11
C LYS A 131 -9.65 6.07 -10.32
N LYS A 132 -9.98 4.99 -11.02
CA LYS A 132 -10.92 5.03 -12.16
C LYS A 132 -12.35 5.21 -11.67
N ASN A 133 -12.73 4.50 -10.62
CA ASN A 133 -14.06 4.58 -10.00
C ASN A 133 -14.15 5.63 -8.88
N ASP A 134 -13.01 6.18 -8.45
CA ASP A 134 -12.86 7.12 -7.33
C ASP A 134 -13.46 6.57 -6.02
N VAL A 135 -13.13 5.31 -5.75
CA VAL A 135 -13.56 4.56 -4.57
C VAL A 135 -12.34 4.12 -3.77
N ARG A 136 -12.38 4.34 -2.46
CA ARG A 136 -11.36 3.91 -1.51
C ARG A 136 -11.99 2.96 -0.49
N VAL A 137 -11.31 1.84 -0.26
CA VAL A 137 -11.64 0.87 0.79
C VAL A 137 -10.50 0.81 1.78
N LEU A 138 -10.83 0.83 3.06
CA LEU A 138 -9.88 0.66 4.15
C LEU A 138 -10.37 -0.45 5.05
N VAL A 139 -9.46 -1.33 5.42
CA VAL A 139 -9.70 -2.49 6.27
C VAL A 139 -8.69 -2.45 7.41
N ARG A 140 -9.13 -2.66 8.65
CA ARG A 140 -8.22 -2.74 9.80
C ARG A 140 -8.33 -4.07 10.53
N TYR A 141 -7.19 -4.51 11.01
CA TYR A 141 -6.98 -5.72 11.77
C TYR A 141 -6.31 -5.40 13.09
N ASN A 142 -6.70 -6.12 14.13
CA ASN A 142 -5.95 -6.13 15.37
C ASN A 142 -4.67 -6.92 15.14
N HIS A 143 -3.57 -6.49 15.73
CA HIS A 143 -2.29 -7.14 15.60
C HIS A 143 -1.54 -7.16 16.92
N ASN A 144 -0.84 -8.26 17.18
CA ASN A 144 -0.01 -8.42 18.37
C ASN A 144 1.46 -8.31 17.94
N ILE A 145 2.06 -7.19 18.31
CA ILE A 145 3.47 -6.89 18.14
C ILE A 145 4.22 -7.60 19.27
N TYR A 146 5.05 -8.60 18.90
CA TYR A 146 5.86 -9.34 19.85
C TYR A 146 7.27 -8.76 19.93
N GLY A 147 7.65 -8.27 21.11
CA GLY A 147 8.96 -7.65 21.36
C GLY A 147 9.17 -6.39 20.51
N ASN A 148 10.40 -6.20 20.01
CA ASN A 148 10.76 -5.08 19.12
C ASN A 148 10.56 -5.40 17.63
N SER A 149 9.87 -6.49 17.29
CA SER A 149 9.63 -6.87 15.89
C SER A 149 8.38 -6.18 15.36
N MET A 150 8.55 -5.26 14.41
CA MET A 150 7.44 -4.60 13.70
C MET A 150 6.87 -5.44 12.55
N GLN A 151 7.06 -6.77 12.59
CA GLN A 151 6.55 -7.68 11.56
C GLN A 151 5.03 -7.90 11.68
N ILE A 152 4.38 -8.03 10.53
CA ILE A 152 2.98 -8.43 10.42
C ILE A 152 2.91 -9.94 10.21
N TYR A 153 2.18 -10.62 11.09
CA TYR A 153 2.01 -12.07 11.05
C TYR A 153 0.64 -12.39 10.42
N PRO A 154 0.59 -13.16 9.31
CA PRO A 154 -0.65 -13.41 8.59
C PRO A 154 -1.78 -13.99 9.44
N TYR A 155 -1.46 -14.82 10.44
CA TYR A 155 -2.45 -15.46 11.31
C TYR A 155 -3.17 -14.50 12.26
N HIS A 156 -2.67 -13.26 12.45
CA HIS A 156 -3.41 -12.21 13.17
C HIS A 156 -4.45 -11.51 12.29
N LEU A 157 -4.38 -11.69 10.97
CA LEU A 157 -5.20 -10.96 9.99
C LEU A 157 -6.48 -11.72 9.60
N ASP A 158 -6.90 -12.69 10.41
CA ASP A 158 -8.01 -13.61 10.08
C ASP A 158 -9.37 -12.89 9.97
N MET A 159 -9.62 -11.91 10.85
CA MET A 159 -10.86 -11.12 10.81
C MET A 159 -10.57 -9.64 10.91
N PRO A 160 -11.02 -8.82 9.93
CA PRO A 160 -10.98 -7.39 10.11
C PRO A 160 -11.91 -7.02 11.26
N TYR A 161 -11.56 -6.00 12.04
CA TYR A 161 -12.45 -5.45 13.05
C TYR A 161 -13.09 -4.14 12.59
N TYR A 162 -12.56 -3.53 11.53
CA TYR A 162 -13.07 -2.30 10.98
C TYR A 162 -12.91 -2.25 9.46
N LEU A 163 -13.89 -1.62 8.82
CA LEU A 163 -13.94 -1.44 7.39
C LEU A 163 -14.58 -0.10 7.08
N SER A 164 -14.01 0.63 6.12
CA SER A 164 -14.51 1.91 5.65
C SER A 164 -14.52 1.92 4.13
N MET A 165 -15.62 2.37 3.54
CA MET A 165 -15.72 2.63 2.10
C MET A 165 -16.02 4.10 1.88
N GLU A 166 -15.29 4.72 0.97
CA GLU A 166 -15.41 6.13 0.63
C GLU A 166 -15.50 6.30 -0.87
N SER A 167 -16.46 7.10 -1.32
CA SER A 167 -16.64 7.46 -2.73
C SER A 167 -16.42 8.95 -2.94
N LYS A 168 -15.94 9.32 -4.13
CA LYS A 168 -15.66 10.72 -4.52
C LYS A 168 -14.58 11.36 -3.63
N VAL A 169 -13.43 10.69 -3.53
CA VAL A 169 -12.30 11.14 -2.71
C VAL A 169 -11.86 12.55 -3.15
N SER A 170 -11.67 13.48 -2.21
CA SER A 170 -11.41 14.89 -2.55
C SER A 170 -10.19 15.00 -3.46
N LYS A 171 -10.17 16.01 -4.35
CA LYS A 171 -8.98 16.30 -5.19
C LYS A 171 -7.69 16.44 -4.38
N ARG A 172 -7.77 16.85 -3.10
CA ARG A 172 -6.63 17.00 -2.18
C ARG A 172 -6.18 15.69 -1.54
N ASP A 173 -7.07 14.70 -1.47
CA ASP A 173 -6.86 13.40 -0.82
C ASP A 173 -6.84 12.22 -1.80
N ARG A 174 -6.90 12.50 -3.12
CA ARG A 174 -6.65 11.52 -4.18
C ARG A 174 -5.32 10.82 -3.93
N GLY A 175 -5.38 9.51 -3.66
CA GLY A 175 -4.22 8.69 -3.33
C GLY A 175 -4.35 7.96 -1.99
N LEU A 176 -3.27 7.32 -1.57
CA LEU A 176 -3.21 6.45 -0.38
C LEU A 176 -2.84 7.26 0.87
N LYS A 177 -3.55 8.35 1.15
CA LYS A 177 -3.42 9.03 2.44
C LYS A 177 -4.23 8.25 3.47
N PHE A 178 -3.54 7.68 4.46
CA PHE A 178 -4.18 7.09 5.63
C PHE A 178 -5.11 8.12 6.27
N LEU A 179 -6.32 7.69 6.65
CA LEU A 179 -7.39 8.59 7.06
C LEU A 179 -7.01 9.31 8.36
N GLY A 180 -6.43 10.50 8.25
CA GLY A 180 -6.58 11.54 9.26
C GLY A 180 -8.02 12.02 9.20
N TRP A 181 -8.76 11.94 10.30
CA TRP A 181 -10.13 12.47 10.43
C TRP A 181 -10.22 13.89 9.85
N LYS A 182 -10.67 14.04 8.61
CA LYS A 182 -11.00 15.34 7.99
C LYS A 182 -12.16 15.21 7.01
N ASP A 183 -12.88 16.32 6.94
CA ASP A 183 -14.28 16.49 6.54
C ASP A 183 -14.60 16.23 5.05
N SER A 184 -15.89 15.97 4.78
CA SER A 184 -16.63 16.13 3.50
C SER A 184 -16.75 14.94 2.53
N PHE A 185 -17.09 13.73 3.02
CA PHE A 185 -17.29 12.56 2.15
C PHE A 185 -18.54 11.72 2.46
N TYR A 186 -19.05 11.04 1.43
CA TYR A 186 -19.94 9.88 1.62
C TYR A 186 -19.07 8.70 2.01
N ARG A 187 -19.07 8.41 3.32
CA ARG A 187 -18.29 7.36 3.96
C ARG A 187 -19.21 6.38 4.66
N PHE A 188 -18.93 5.10 4.50
CA PHE A 188 -19.62 4.01 5.18
C PHE A 188 -18.63 3.27 6.06
N ASP A 189 -18.85 3.32 7.37
CA ASP A 189 -17.98 2.73 8.38
C ASP A 189 -18.65 1.52 9.04
N PHE A 190 -17.88 0.45 9.19
CA PHE A 190 -18.34 -0.87 9.58
C PHE A 190 -17.40 -1.42 10.67
N ASN A 191 -17.90 -1.67 11.89
CA ASN A 191 -17.13 -2.32 12.97
C ASN A 191 -17.46 -3.82 13.03
N VAL A 192 -16.56 -4.66 12.54
CA VAL A 192 -16.79 -6.08 12.22
C VAL A 192 -16.67 -6.99 13.46
N TYR A 193 -16.43 -6.43 14.65
CA TYR A 193 -16.27 -7.21 15.89
C TYR A 193 -17.54 -8.03 16.24
N GLU A 194 -17.35 -9.31 16.59
CA GLU A 194 -18.34 -10.24 17.20
C GLU A 194 -19.54 -10.73 16.37
N ASN A 195 -19.41 -11.01 15.06
CA ASN A 195 -20.56 -11.46 14.23
C ASN A 195 -21.76 -10.51 14.36
N ARG A 196 -21.49 -9.20 14.52
CA ARG A 196 -22.55 -8.21 14.75
C ARG A 196 -22.94 -7.51 13.48
N TRP A 197 -24.23 -7.42 13.31
CA TRP A 197 -24.89 -6.87 12.15
C TRP A 197 -24.67 -5.36 12.01
N GLN A 198 -24.49 -4.90 10.78
CA GLN A 198 -24.28 -3.50 10.45
C GLN A 198 -25.39 -2.98 9.53
N TYR A 199 -25.63 -1.66 9.53
CA TYR A 199 -26.87 -1.04 9.03
C TYR A 199 -26.62 -0.16 7.81
N ASP A 200 -27.56 -0.14 6.87
CA ASP A 200 -27.70 0.93 5.88
C ASP A 200 -28.90 1.84 6.23
N ILE A 201 -28.84 3.11 5.83
CA ILE A 201 -29.84 4.13 6.11
C ILE A 201 -30.70 4.38 4.87
N ALA A 202 -32.01 4.18 5.02
CA ALA A 202 -33.01 4.85 4.20
C ALA A 202 -33.54 6.08 4.97
N VAL A 203 -33.65 7.22 4.29
CA VAL A 203 -34.23 8.43 4.88
C VAL A 203 -35.76 8.32 4.82
N LEU A 204 -36.45 8.67 5.91
CA LEU A 204 -37.91 8.83 5.99
C LEU A 204 -38.51 9.68 4.86
N LYS A 205 -37.68 10.49 4.21
CA LYS A 205 -38.01 11.38 3.09
C LYS A 205 -38.18 10.63 1.76
N ASP A 206 -37.56 9.45 1.61
CA ASP A 206 -37.47 8.77 0.30
C ASP A 206 -38.58 7.74 0.06
N CYS A 207 -39.22 7.20 1.10
CA CYS A 207 -40.16 6.08 0.94
C CYS A 207 -41.59 6.31 1.47
N GLY A 208 -41.83 7.38 2.23
CA GLY A 208 -43.14 7.67 2.84
C GLY A 208 -43.58 6.64 3.90
N LEU A 209 -44.32 7.10 4.92
CA LEU A 209 -44.75 6.25 6.05
C LEU A 209 -45.58 5.01 5.63
N GLY A 210 -46.28 5.09 4.49
CA GLY A 210 -47.19 4.03 4.03
C GLY A 210 -46.49 2.75 3.55
N ALA A 211 -45.29 2.85 2.96
CA ALA A 211 -44.51 1.68 2.55
C ALA A 211 -43.85 0.96 3.74
N LEU A 212 -43.67 1.68 4.86
CA LEU A 212 -43.03 1.17 6.07
C LEU A 212 -43.94 0.21 6.85
N TRP A 213 -45.25 0.23 6.58
CA TRP A 213 -46.28 -0.55 7.28
C TRP A 213 -46.79 -1.74 6.45
N SER A 214 -46.52 -1.78 5.14
CA SER A 214 -47.02 -2.83 4.25
C SER A 214 -46.24 -4.15 4.33
N ASP A 215 -44.99 -4.12 4.77
CA ASP A 215 -44.11 -5.29 4.86
C ASP A 215 -43.84 -5.67 6.32
N ASN A 216 -44.76 -6.45 6.91
CA ASN A 216 -44.67 -7.23 8.17
C ASN A 216 -43.37 -7.10 9.02
N ASN A 217 -43.10 -5.90 9.56
CA ASN A 217 -41.99 -5.70 10.48
C ASN A 217 -42.40 -6.10 11.90
N SER A 218 -41.89 -7.25 12.31
CA SER A 218 -42.11 -7.83 13.63
C SER A 218 -41.27 -7.13 14.71
N SER A 219 -41.99 -6.50 15.66
CA SER A 219 -41.75 -6.38 17.11
C SER A 219 -40.31 -6.39 17.66
N LEU A 220 -39.94 -5.27 18.32
CA LEU A 220 -38.90 -5.21 19.36
C LEU A 220 -39.25 -6.16 20.53
N LEU A 221 -38.46 -7.21 20.73
CA LEU A 221 -38.44 -7.97 21.99
C LEU A 221 -37.34 -7.42 22.89
N ARG A 222 -37.71 -7.19 24.16
CA ARG A 222 -36.89 -6.63 25.24
C ARG A 222 -35.60 -7.42 25.46
N GLU A 223 -34.59 -6.68 25.93
CA GLU A 223 -33.27 -7.10 26.44
C GLU A 223 -32.17 -7.27 25.40
N PHE A 224 -31.58 -6.17 24.91
CA PHE A 224 -30.15 -6.15 24.55
C PHE A 224 -29.52 -4.75 24.66
N SER A 225 -28.23 -4.81 24.98
CA SER A 225 -27.29 -3.75 25.33
C SER A 225 -26.75 -2.98 24.12
N LYS A 226 -26.68 -1.65 24.24
CA LYS A 226 -25.85 -0.68 23.49
C LYS A 226 -26.09 -0.56 21.97
N TYR A 227 -26.61 0.60 21.56
CA TYR A 227 -26.79 1.04 20.17
C TYR A 227 -25.47 1.39 19.49
N TYR A 228 -25.32 1.07 18.21
CA TYR A 228 -24.22 1.57 17.36
C TYR A 228 -24.61 2.88 16.67
N ARG A 229 -23.68 3.83 16.68
CA ARG A 229 -23.81 5.13 16.01
C ARG A 229 -23.17 5.03 14.63
N VAL A 230 -23.96 5.18 13.57
CA VAL A 230 -23.43 5.37 12.22
C VAL A 230 -23.36 6.87 11.96
N LEU A 231 -22.18 7.36 11.59
CA LEU A 231 -21.95 8.77 11.26
C LEU A 231 -22.03 8.93 9.74
N PHE A 232 -23.11 9.52 9.25
CA PHE A 232 -23.19 9.97 7.87
C PHE A 232 -22.89 11.46 7.81
N GLN A 233 -21.94 11.84 6.97
CA GLN A 233 -21.80 13.24 6.56
C GLN A 233 -22.52 13.40 5.22
N VAL A 234 -23.51 14.29 5.19
CA VAL A 234 -24.21 14.69 3.96
C VAL A 234 -23.81 16.12 3.64
N GLY A 235 -23.06 16.32 2.55
CA GLY A 235 -22.62 17.63 2.10
C GLY A 235 -21.68 18.36 3.07
N ASP A 236 -21.62 19.69 2.94
CA ASP A 236 -20.72 20.55 3.70
C ASP A 236 -21.16 20.68 5.18
N TYR A 237 -20.76 19.73 6.03
CA TYR A 237 -20.83 19.79 7.50
C TYR A 237 -22.12 19.35 8.21
N VAL A 238 -23.07 18.70 7.53
CA VAL A 238 -24.21 18.08 8.24
C VAL A 238 -23.85 16.65 8.63
N THR A 239 -23.38 16.48 9.87
CA THR A 239 -23.26 15.17 10.51
C THR A 239 -24.64 14.73 10.97
N ILE A 240 -25.27 13.82 10.23
CA ILE A 240 -26.54 13.24 10.63
C ILE A 240 -26.23 12.08 11.56
N THR A 241 -26.58 12.25 12.85
CA THR A 241 -26.66 11.13 13.79
C THR A 241 -28.05 10.55 13.64
N SER A 242 -28.14 9.39 13.00
CA SER A 242 -29.39 8.66 12.81
C SER A 242 -29.38 7.37 13.63
N PHE A 243 -30.56 6.95 14.08
CA PHE A 243 -30.80 5.67 14.73
C PHE A 243 -31.50 4.76 13.72
N PRO A 244 -30.81 3.76 13.14
CA PRO A 244 -31.38 2.98 12.04
C PRO A 244 -32.32 1.88 12.55
N LEU A 245 -33.55 1.86 12.04
CA LEU A 245 -34.30 0.63 11.81
C LEU A 245 -33.90 0.16 10.40
N GLY A 246 -33.11 -0.91 10.28
CA GLY A 246 -32.53 -1.29 8.99
C GLY A 246 -32.27 -2.79 8.84
N ARG A 247 -32.10 -3.21 7.57
CA ARG A 247 -31.65 -4.54 7.19
C ARG A 247 -30.23 -4.74 7.72
N GLN A 248 -30.04 -5.92 8.27
CA GLN A 248 -28.84 -6.30 8.97
C GLN A 248 -27.87 -6.99 7.96
N TYR A 249 -26.61 -6.56 7.89
CA TYR A 249 -25.57 -7.22 7.07
C TYR A 249 -24.62 -8.04 7.94
N ASP A 250 -24.41 -9.29 7.54
CA ASP A 250 -23.36 -10.15 8.10
C ASP A 250 -22.05 -10.04 7.30
N ARG A 251 -21.04 -10.80 7.74
CA ARG A 251 -19.72 -10.89 7.10
C ARG A 251 -19.80 -11.26 5.62
N GLU A 252 -20.67 -12.19 5.25
CA GLU A 252 -20.77 -12.67 3.87
C GLU A 252 -21.30 -11.57 2.94
N HIS A 253 -22.29 -10.82 3.41
CA HIS A 253 -22.82 -9.69 2.66
C HIS A 253 -21.75 -8.60 2.45
N ILE A 254 -21.02 -8.22 3.49
CA ILE A 254 -19.97 -7.18 3.41
C ILE A 254 -18.84 -7.63 2.47
N ASN A 255 -18.40 -8.88 2.60
CA ASN A 255 -17.39 -9.46 1.70
C ASN A 255 -17.87 -9.42 0.25
N LYS A 256 -19.13 -9.80 0.00
CA LYS A 256 -19.72 -9.75 -1.33
C LYS A 256 -19.72 -8.33 -1.91
N MET A 257 -20.12 -7.33 -1.13
CA MET A 257 -20.13 -5.93 -1.57
C MET A 257 -18.73 -5.44 -1.97
N ILE A 258 -17.70 -5.78 -1.20
CA ILE A 258 -16.31 -5.39 -1.49
C ILE A 258 -15.80 -6.06 -2.76
N MET A 259 -16.07 -7.36 -2.90
CA MET A 259 -15.69 -8.11 -4.09
C MET A 259 -16.40 -7.58 -5.34
N GLU A 260 -17.67 -7.19 -5.25
CA GLU A 260 -18.44 -6.59 -6.36
C GLU A 260 -17.82 -5.25 -6.82
N LEU A 261 -17.18 -4.51 -5.92
CA LEU A 261 -16.42 -3.29 -6.23
C LEU A 261 -14.99 -3.57 -6.71
N GLY A 262 -14.58 -4.84 -6.80
CA GLY A 262 -13.27 -5.26 -7.29
C GLY A 262 -12.11 -5.07 -6.29
N PHE A 263 -12.44 -4.98 -5.00
CA PHE A 263 -11.50 -4.89 -3.89
C PHE A 263 -11.40 -6.21 -3.12
N ASN A 264 -10.34 -6.36 -2.33
CA ASN A 264 -10.11 -7.52 -1.48
C ASN A 264 -10.29 -7.18 -0.01
N VAL A 265 -10.93 -8.05 0.76
CA VAL A 265 -10.90 -7.90 2.22
C VAL A 265 -9.53 -8.34 2.73
N GLU A 266 -9.08 -9.52 2.34
CA GLU A 266 -7.79 -10.10 2.74
C GLU A 266 -6.59 -9.33 2.15
N ILE A 267 -5.55 -9.17 2.98
CA ILE A 267 -4.30 -8.55 2.55
C ILE A 267 -3.53 -9.52 1.66
N PRO A 268 -3.17 -9.14 0.41
CA PRO A 268 -2.42 -10.01 -0.47
C PRO A 268 -1.05 -10.40 0.11
N ASN A 269 -0.68 -11.68 0.00
CA ASN A 269 0.60 -12.22 0.48
C ASN A 269 1.82 -11.46 -0.06
N TYR A 270 1.74 -10.96 -1.29
CA TYR A 270 2.83 -10.21 -1.90
C TYR A 270 3.08 -8.88 -1.16
N LEU A 271 2.04 -8.24 -0.62
CA LEU A 271 2.11 -6.97 0.09
C LEU A 271 2.65 -7.18 1.50
N LEU A 272 2.22 -8.25 2.17
CA LEU A 272 2.81 -8.71 3.44
C LEU A 272 4.29 -9.06 3.30
N GLY A 273 4.67 -9.71 2.19
CA GLY A 273 6.05 -10.04 1.88
C GLY A 273 6.92 -8.80 1.66
N LEU A 274 6.40 -7.77 0.99
CA LEU A 274 7.08 -6.48 0.84
C LEU A 274 7.28 -5.81 2.19
N TYR A 275 6.21 -5.67 2.98
CA TYR A 275 6.25 -5.02 4.29
C TYR A 275 7.26 -5.68 5.24
N ASN A 276 7.24 -7.02 5.31
CA ASN A 276 8.13 -7.76 6.21
C ASN A 276 9.58 -7.90 5.70
N GLY A 277 9.92 -7.27 4.56
CA GLY A 277 11.25 -7.40 3.94
C GLY A 277 11.57 -8.82 3.42
N LYS A 278 10.56 -9.66 3.22
CA LYS A 278 10.71 -11.07 2.81
C LYS A 278 10.62 -11.27 1.30
N LYS A 279 10.36 -10.22 0.52
CA LYS A 279 10.22 -10.33 -0.93
C LYS A 279 11.58 -10.21 -1.60
N ASP A 280 11.90 -11.21 -2.40
CA ASP A 280 13.15 -11.30 -3.17
C ASP A 280 13.48 -9.97 -3.86
N LEU A 281 12.50 -9.36 -4.54
CA LEU A 281 12.71 -8.08 -5.24
C LEU A 281 13.34 -6.97 -4.37
N LEU A 282 12.88 -6.76 -3.13
CA LEU A 282 13.43 -5.72 -2.26
C LEU A 282 14.85 -6.09 -1.81
N ALA A 283 15.03 -7.35 -1.38
CA ALA A 283 16.34 -7.86 -0.96
C ALA A 283 17.36 -7.80 -2.10
N GLU A 284 16.95 -8.10 -3.33
CA GLU A 284 17.78 -8.01 -4.53
C GLU A 284 18.23 -6.58 -4.81
N LYS A 285 17.32 -5.60 -4.72
CA LYS A 285 17.70 -4.19 -4.91
C LYS A 285 18.57 -3.69 -3.77
N GLN A 286 18.31 -4.14 -2.55
CA GLN A 286 19.14 -3.82 -1.39
C GLN A 286 20.57 -4.34 -1.57
N GLN A 287 20.75 -5.56 -2.08
CA GLN A 287 22.09 -6.10 -2.36
C GLN A 287 22.88 -5.26 -3.37
N VAL A 288 22.21 -4.73 -4.41
CA VAL A 288 22.86 -3.84 -5.38
C VAL A 288 23.23 -2.50 -4.72
N ALA A 289 22.34 -1.94 -3.90
CA ALA A 289 22.62 -0.72 -3.13
C ALA A 289 23.83 -0.89 -2.19
N ASP A 290 23.88 -2.00 -1.44
CA ASP A 290 24.96 -2.32 -0.52
C ASP A 290 26.30 -2.55 -1.25
N LEU A 291 26.26 -3.20 -2.41
CA LEU A 291 27.43 -3.41 -3.25
C LEU A 291 27.97 -2.08 -3.78
N TYR A 292 27.09 -1.19 -4.24
CA TYR A 292 27.50 0.14 -4.67
C TYR A 292 28.07 0.97 -3.51
N LYS A 293 27.39 0.99 -2.35
CA LYS A 293 27.82 1.68 -1.12
C LYS A 293 29.23 1.27 -0.68
N SER A 294 29.55 -0.02 -0.77
CA SER A 294 30.85 -0.57 -0.38
C SER A 294 31.95 -0.38 -1.45
N SER A 295 31.59 0.09 -2.64
CA SER A 295 32.55 0.31 -3.73
C SER A 295 33.30 1.64 -3.58
N ILE A 296 34.41 1.76 -4.32
CA ILE A 296 35.14 3.03 -4.43
C ILE A 296 34.30 4.13 -5.09
N TYR A 297 33.28 3.77 -5.87
CA TYR A 297 32.47 4.69 -6.67
C TYR A 297 31.44 5.47 -5.85
N ALA A 298 31.03 4.92 -4.69
CA ALA A 298 30.07 5.59 -3.80
C ALA A 298 30.60 6.93 -3.27
N LYS A 299 31.91 7.04 -3.00
CA LYS A 299 32.54 8.25 -2.44
C LYS A 299 32.39 9.45 -3.36
N ASP A 300 32.40 9.22 -4.67
CA ASP A 300 32.27 10.29 -5.66
C ASP A 300 30.83 10.84 -5.70
N ASN A 301 29.84 10.04 -5.30
CA ASN A 301 28.41 10.35 -5.40
C ASN A 301 27.73 10.60 -4.05
N GLU A 302 28.43 10.46 -2.92
CA GLU A 302 27.88 10.59 -1.57
C GLU A 302 27.25 11.98 -1.32
N HIS A 303 27.84 13.02 -1.91
CA HIS A 303 27.33 14.40 -1.82
C HIS A 303 25.98 14.60 -2.54
N LEU A 304 25.60 13.70 -3.46
CA LEU A 304 24.36 13.76 -4.23
C LEU A 304 23.20 12.97 -3.58
N LEU A 305 23.46 12.25 -2.49
CA LEU A 305 22.45 11.47 -1.77
C LEU A 305 21.66 12.27 -0.76
N THR A 306 22.13 13.47 -0.40
CA THR A 306 21.40 14.35 0.51
C THR A 306 20.31 15.09 -0.26
N PHE A 307 19.05 14.71 -0.01
CA PHE A 307 17.91 15.57 -0.33
C PHE A 307 18.06 16.85 0.51
N LYS A 308 18.23 18.01 -0.14
CA LYS A 308 18.11 19.31 0.53
C LYS A 308 16.66 19.76 0.61
#